data_AF-A0A4P2VIJ7-F1
#
_entry.id   AF-A0A4P2VIJ7-F1
#
_cell.length_a   1.000
_cell.length_b   1.000
_cell.length_c   1.000
_cell.angle_alpha   90.00
_cell.angle_beta   90.00
_cell.angle_gamma   90.00
#
_symmetry.space_group_name_H-M   'P 1'
#
loop_
_entity.id
_entity.type
_entity.pdbx_description
1 polymer ?
#
loop_
_entity_poly.entity_id
_entity_poly.type
_entity_poly.pdbx_seq_one_letter_code
_entity_poly.pdbx_strand_id
1 'polypeptide(L)'
;MNCVRFLVCAIGFSAFYFAVSAPAKAPFPLGTEVEWEKLIEKNNSTVSKEFVESAKIIHDRLLYKGIPYENISQKWERNYLASIDKFKFMRKNGVDCTRLLRYIFINMLQLPYNSLYPEAPIISHTFADINSVNAKQLKNFVRIPKTQNGFRPQTGDILAFPGHAIAVLDPENCISIQSSNWVCKNIENGRCVESEKGLYAGVAIYKLASKRFCTNGLWKGMDAERNKFTVAWRHRAFNTWIEKMPQSAYRKKRITLNGKNLAGKYIYFNGSTVPVRTTLQSNNKKTGMQTVHVTVPKDAQTGKLKIFWGTGRPNICETVESTRSIIIERRGMTFKKVSLK
;
A
#
# COMPACT_ATOMS: atom_id res chain seq x y z
N MET A 1 -2.75 -13.07 -79.84
CA MET A 1 -3.56 -12.03 -79.17
C MET A 1 -4.08 -12.59 -77.87
N ASN A 2 -3.74 -11.90 -76.77
CA ASN A 2 -4.32 -11.92 -75.41
C ASN A 2 -4.18 -13.22 -74.59
N CYS A 3 -3.34 -13.28 -73.54
CA CYS A 3 -3.45 -12.63 -72.21
C CYS A 3 -4.66 -13.18 -71.42
N VAL A 4 -4.64 -13.56 -70.14
CA VAL A 4 -3.71 -13.39 -69.01
C VAL A 4 -4.34 -14.11 -67.80
N ARG A 5 -3.49 -14.72 -66.95
CA ARG A 5 -3.62 -14.99 -65.49
C ARG A 5 -4.70 -15.92 -64.90
N PHE A 6 -4.16 -16.96 -64.26
CA PHE A 6 -4.52 -17.55 -62.97
C PHE A 6 -5.30 -16.64 -62.00
N LEU A 7 -6.37 -17.19 -61.41
CA LEU A 7 -6.76 -16.89 -60.03
C LEU A 7 -7.49 -18.10 -59.42
N VAL A 8 -6.86 -18.75 -58.44
CA VAL A 8 -7.47 -19.78 -57.60
C VAL A 8 -8.19 -19.07 -56.45
N CYS A 9 -9.51 -19.11 -56.43
CA CYS A 9 -10.33 -18.63 -55.31
C CYS A 9 -10.27 -19.65 -54.16
N ALA A 10 -9.31 -19.46 -53.26
CA ALA A 10 -9.38 -20.05 -51.92
C ALA A 10 -10.29 -19.17 -51.05
N ILE A 11 -11.52 -19.63 -50.81
CA ILE A 11 -12.43 -19.04 -49.81
C ILE A 11 -11.95 -19.51 -48.44
N GLY A 12 -11.02 -18.75 -47.86
CA GLY A 12 -10.59 -18.92 -46.48
C GLY A 12 -11.59 -18.28 -45.53
N PHE A 13 -12.05 -19.07 -44.56
CA PHE A 13 -12.79 -18.67 -43.37
C PHE A 13 -12.17 -17.42 -42.72
N SER A 14 -12.87 -16.28 -42.75
CA SER A 14 -12.57 -15.11 -41.92
C SER A 14 -13.52 -15.07 -40.73
N ALA A 15 -13.22 -15.86 -39.71
CA ALA A 15 -13.78 -15.67 -38.38
C ALA A 15 -13.24 -14.33 -37.83
N PHE A 16 -14.12 -13.33 -37.75
CA PHE A 16 -13.90 -12.11 -36.99
C PHE A 16 -13.87 -12.44 -35.48
N TYR A 17 -12.72 -12.88 -34.99
CA TYR A 17 -12.35 -12.78 -33.59
C TYR A 17 -11.34 -11.64 -33.44
N PHE A 18 -11.83 -10.44 -33.08
CA PHE A 18 -10.99 -9.46 -32.40
C PHE A 18 -10.78 -9.91 -30.95
N ALA A 19 -10.06 -11.02 -30.78
CA ALA A 19 -9.32 -11.25 -29.55
C ALA A 19 -8.01 -10.48 -29.71
N VAL A 20 -7.95 -9.28 -29.13
CA VAL A 20 -6.67 -8.60 -28.91
C VAL A 20 -5.93 -9.41 -27.83
N SER A 21 -5.33 -10.52 -28.24
CA SER A 21 -4.37 -11.25 -27.45
C SER A 21 -3.14 -10.37 -27.31
N ALA A 22 -2.91 -9.90 -26.09
CA ALA A 22 -1.65 -9.28 -25.72
C ALA A 22 -0.49 -10.23 -26.08
N PRO A 23 0.64 -9.73 -26.59
CA PRO A 23 1.69 -10.57 -27.12
C PRO A 23 2.27 -11.48 -26.05
N ALA A 24 2.55 -12.71 -26.49
CA ALA A 24 3.24 -13.74 -25.75
C ALA A 24 4.64 -13.27 -25.28
N LYS A 25 5.02 -13.72 -24.07
CA LYS A 25 6.38 -13.67 -23.49
C LYS A 25 6.97 -12.27 -23.30
N ALA A 26 6.51 -11.56 -22.27
CA ALA A 26 7.43 -10.68 -21.54
C ALA A 26 8.22 -11.55 -20.55
N PRO A 27 9.55 -11.67 -20.67
CA PRO A 27 10.34 -12.08 -19.52
C PRO A 27 10.10 -10.98 -18.48
N PHE A 28 9.48 -11.31 -17.34
CA PHE A 28 9.62 -10.42 -16.18
C PHE A 28 11.12 -10.18 -16.03
N PRO A 29 11.60 -8.92 -16.02
CA PRO A 29 13.03 -8.66 -16.01
C PRO A 29 13.65 -9.46 -14.88
N LEU A 30 14.66 -10.26 -15.22
CA LEU A 30 15.50 -11.00 -14.27
C LEU A 30 15.79 -10.06 -13.10
N GLY A 31 15.33 -10.49 -11.92
CA GLY A 31 15.28 -9.80 -10.63
C GLY A 31 15.62 -8.31 -10.62
N THR A 32 14.60 -7.44 -10.49
CA THR A 32 14.87 -6.12 -9.92
C THR A 32 15.45 -6.35 -8.52
N GLU A 33 16.75 -6.11 -8.37
CA GLU A 33 17.40 -6.19 -7.08
C GLU A 33 16.91 -5.03 -6.21
N VAL A 34 16.46 -5.37 -5.00
CA VAL A 34 16.00 -4.41 -4.00
C VAL A 34 16.92 -4.53 -2.80
N GLU A 35 17.57 -3.42 -2.43
CA GLU A 35 18.32 -3.32 -1.18
C GLU A 35 17.33 -3.18 -0.01
N TRP A 36 16.72 -4.29 0.41
CA TRP A 36 15.58 -4.31 1.34
C TRP A 36 15.89 -3.60 2.67
N GLU A 37 17.03 -3.90 3.28
CA GLU A 37 17.43 -3.37 4.60
C GLU A 37 17.61 -1.84 4.52
N LYS A 38 18.30 -1.37 3.48
CA LYS A 38 18.47 0.07 3.22
C LYS A 38 17.14 0.76 2.94
N LEU A 39 16.24 0.10 2.21
CA LEU A 39 14.91 0.65 1.93
C LEU A 39 14.08 0.75 3.21
N ILE A 40 14.17 -0.21 4.13
CA ILE A 40 13.54 -0.13 5.46
C ILE A 40 14.12 1.05 6.25
N GLU A 41 15.45 1.19 6.29
CA GLU A 41 16.13 2.26 7.04
C GLU A 41 15.77 3.66 6.54
N LYS A 42 15.66 3.83 5.22
CA LYS A 42 15.34 5.12 4.57
C LYS A 42 13.92 5.63 4.87
N ASN A 43 12.99 4.75 5.21
CA ASN A 43 11.60 5.14 5.45
C ASN A 43 11.38 5.57 6.90
N ASN A 44 10.87 6.79 7.15
CA ASN A 44 10.67 7.28 8.53
C ASN A 44 9.40 6.75 9.20
N SER A 45 8.34 6.51 8.41
CA SER A 45 7.06 6.00 8.92
C SER A 45 7.16 4.52 9.28
N THR A 46 6.75 4.14 10.50
CA THR A 46 6.66 2.73 10.94
C THR A 46 5.88 1.90 9.93
N VAL A 47 4.75 2.41 9.44
CA VAL A 47 3.89 1.73 8.48
C VAL A 47 4.59 1.56 7.12
N SER A 48 5.41 2.52 6.71
CA SER A 48 6.21 2.38 5.48
C SER A 48 7.28 1.31 5.63
N LYS A 49 7.89 1.16 6.81
CA LYS A 49 8.85 0.07 7.10
C LYS A 49 8.15 -1.28 7.06
N GLU A 50 7.04 -1.42 7.78
CA GLU A 50 6.21 -2.62 7.78
C GLU A 50 5.73 -2.98 6.37
N PHE A 51 5.43 -1.99 5.53
CA PHE A 51 5.08 -2.22 4.13
C PHE A 51 6.25 -2.81 3.33
N VAL A 52 7.48 -2.31 3.51
CA VAL A 52 8.67 -2.85 2.82
C VAL A 52 8.95 -4.29 3.28
N GLU A 53 8.89 -4.54 4.59
CA GLU A 53 9.02 -5.89 5.16
C GLU A 53 7.94 -6.83 4.61
N SER A 54 6.70 -6.36 4.55
CA SER A 54 5.58 -7.11 3.99
C SER A 54 5.78 -7.40 2.50
N ALA A 55 6.27 -6.43 1.73
CA ALA A 55 6.57 -6.60 0.33
C ALA A 55 7.69 -7.64 0.11
N LYS A 56 8.73 -7.66 0.96
CA LYS A 56 9.78 -8.69 0.95
C LYS A 56 9.19 -10.07 1.22
N ILE A 57 8.38 -10.22 2.29
CA ILE A 57 7.73 -11.50 2.61
C ILE A 57 6.84 -11.97 1.45
N ILE A 58 6.04 -11.07 0.88
CA ILE A 58 5.15 -11.38 -0.25
C ILE A 58 5.96 -11.80 -1.46
N HIS A 59 7.01 -11.04 -1.79
CA HIS A 59 7.94 -11.38 -2.86
C HIS A 59 8.48 -12.80 -2.62
N ASP A 60 9.19 -13.04 -1.53
CA ASP A 60 9.84 -14.33 -1.28
C ASP A 60 8.85 -15.51 -1.26
N ARG A 61 7.60 -15.26 -0.83
CA ARG A 61 6.55 -16.29 -0.75
C ARG A 61 5.65 -16.39 -1.98
N LEU A 62 5.60 -15.45 -2.91
CA LEU A 62 4.75 -15.54 -4.12
C LEU A 62 5.52 -15.40 -5.44
N LEU A 63 6.84 -15.23 -5.37
CA LEU A 63 7.71 -15.08 -6.53
C LEU A 63 7.88 -16.39 -7.33
N TYR A 64 7.93 -16.24 -8.67
CA TYR A 64 8.53 -17.15 -9.65
C TYR A 64 8.09 -18.62 -9.70
N LYS A 65 6.84 -18.95 -9.39
CA LYS A 65 6.23 -20.18 -9.91
C LYS A 65 4.90 -19.82 -10.53
N GLY A 66 4.78 -19.97 -11.86
CA GLY A 66 3.59 -19.60 -12.63
C GLY A 66 2.34 -20.03 -11.91
N ILE A 67 1.69 -19.08 -11.21
CA ILE A 67 0.49 -19.36 -10.45
C ILE A 67 -0.59 -19.51 -11.51
N PRO A 68 -1.16 -20.71 -11.68
CA PRO A 68 -2.17 -20.92 -12.71
C PRO A 68 -3.39 -20.05 -12.40
N TYR A 69 -3.90 -19.40 -13.45
CA TYR A 69 -4.90 -18.36 -13.35
C TYR A 69 -6.21 -18.77 -14.01
N GLU A 70 -6.75 -19.90 -13.54
CA GLU A 70 -7.86 -20.57 -14.23
C GLU A 70 -9.19 -20.54 -13.46
N ASN A 71 -9.24 -20.10 -12.19
CA ASN A 71 -10.40 -20.35 -11.32
C ASN A 71 -10.73 -19.22 -10.32
N ILE A 72 -10.69 -17.94 -10.74
CA ILE A 72 -11.28 -16.87 -9.91
C ILE A 72 -12.81 -16.97 -10.02
N SER A 73 -13.43 -17.49 -8.97
CA SER A 73 -14.89 -17.64 -8.85
C SER A 73 -15.47 -16.70 -7.81
N GLN A 74 -16.80 -16.63 -7.73
CA GLN A 74 -17.52 -15.94 -6.66
C GLN A 74 -17.11 -16.41 -5.25
N LYS A 75 -16.64 -17.66 -5.13
CA LYS A 75 -16.22 -18.27 -3.87
C LYS A 75 -14.76 -17.96 -3.50
N TRP A 76 -13.99 -17.31 -4.37
CA TRP A 76 -12.57 -17.04 -4.14
C TRP A 76 -12.36 -16.30 -2.82
N GLU A 77 -13.09 -15.20 -2.58
CA GLU A 77 -12.93 -14.40 -1.35
C GLU A 77 -13.31 -15.19 -0.09
N ARG A 78 -14.41 -15.95 -0.15
CA ARG A 78 -14.86 -16.79 0.96
C ARG A 78 -13.81 -17.86 1.30
N ASN A 79 -13.30 -18.55 0.28
CA ASN A 79 -12.31 -19.59 0.46
C ASN A 79 -10.96 -19.03 0.91
N TYR A 80 -10.59 -17.84 0.40
CA TYR A 80 -9.42 -17.10 0.86
C TYR A 80 -9.54 -16.79 2.36
N LEU A 81 -10.69 -16.29 2.82
CA LEU A 81 -10.93 -15.99 4.23
C LEU A 81 -10.91 -17.24 5.12
N ALA A 82 -11.48 -18.34 4.65
CA ALA A 82 -11.46 -19.63 5.35
C ALA A 82 -10.10 -20.33 5.35
N SER A 83 -9.19 -19.99 4.42
CA SER A 83 -7.88 -20.64 4.32
C SER A 83 -7.00 -20.34 5.54
N ILE A 84 -6.41 -21.38 6.13
CA ILE A 84 -5.41 -21.22 7.19
C ILE A 84 -4.13 -20.59 6.62
N ASP A 85 -3.62 -21.12 5.50
CA ASP A 85 -2.45 -20.58 4.82
C ASP A 85 -2.86 -19.72 3.62
N LYS A 86 -2.80 -18.40 3.80
CA LYS A 86 -3.14 -17.42 2.75
C LYS A 86 -2.19 -17.49 1.56
N PHE A 87 -0.90 -17.76 1.79
CA PHE A 87 0.09 -17.87 0.71
C PHE A 87 -0.13 -19.13 -0.12
N LYS A 88 -0.34 -20.29 0.52
CA LYS A 88 -0.68 -21.53 -0.17
C LYS A 88 -1.94 -21.38 -1.01
N PHE A 89 -2.95 -20.68 -0.46
CA PHE A 89 -4.18 -20.39 -1.20
C PHE A 89 -3.93 -19.51 -2.41
N MET A 90 -3.24 -18.37 -2.26
CA MET A 90 -2.93 -17.47 -3.36
C MET A 90 -2.08 -18.14 -4.44
N ARG A 91 -1.10 -18.98 -4.06
CA ARG A 91 -0.30 -19.78 -5.00
C ARG A 91 -1.10 -20.80 -5.80
N LYS A 92 -2.22 -21.31 -5.26
CA LYS A 92 -3.06 -22.28 -5.95
C LYS A 92 -4.10 -21.62 -6.86
N ASN A 93 -4.61 -20.46 -6.46
CA ASN A 93 -5.81 -19.87 -7.06
C ASN A 93 -5.58 -18.54 -7.78
N GLY A 94 -4.34 -18.06 -7.87
CA GLY A 94 -4.05 -16.74 -8.44
C GLY A 94 -4.34 -15.60 -7.48
N VAL A 95 -3.69 -14.46 -7.72
CA VAL A 95 -3.92 -13.20 -7.01
C VAL A 95 -3.78 -12.05 -8.02
N ASP A 96 -4.79 -11.19 -8.13
CA ASP A 96 -4.69 -9.97 -8.95
C ASP A 96 -4.24 -8.76 -8.13
N CYS A 97 -4.07 -7.62 -8.80
CA CYS A 97 -3.71 -6.37 -8.15
C CYS A 97 -4.64 -5.96 -7.00
N THR A 98 -5.94 -6.19 -7.11
CA THR A 98 -6.94 -5.76 -6.11
C THR A 98 -6.86 -6.62 -4.86
N ARG A 99 -6.66 -7.93 -5.03
CA ARG A 99 -6.48 -8.91 -3.97
C ARG A 99 -5.12 -8.79 -3.30
N LEU A 100 -4.07 -8.51 -4.08
CA LEU A 100 -2.75 -8.21 -3.54
C LEU A 100 -2.81 -6.96 -2.65
N LEU A 101 -3.43 -5.88 -3.12
CA LEU A 101 -3.61 -4.68 -2.30
C LEU A 101 -4.42 -4.99 -1.04
N ARG A 102 -5.55 -5.70 -1.16
CA ARG A 102 -6.33 -6.14 0.00
C ARG A 102 -5.47 -6.93 0.99
N TYR A 103 -4.64 -7.86 0.50
CA TYR A 103 -3.75 -8.65 1.33
C TYR A 103 -2.72 -7.79 2.07
N ILE A 104 -2.04 -6.90 1.35
CA ILE A 104 -1.07 -5.96 1.93
C ILE A 104 -1.73 -5.13 3.03
N PHE A 105 -2.84 -4.45 2.73
CA PHE A 105 -3.43 -3.51 3.68
C PHE A 105 -4.12 -4.22 4.85
N ILE A 106 -4.90 -5.29 4.62
CA ILE A 106 -5.68 -5.92 5.69
C ILE A 106 -4.85 -6.96 6.47
N ASN A 107 -4.10 -7.81 5.78
CA ASN A 107 -3.47 -8.96 6.43
C ASN A 107 -2.04 -8.66 6.89
N MET A 108 -1.28 -7.91 6.10
CA MET A 108 0.11 -7.63 6.44
C MET A 108 0.23 -6.37 7.31
N LEU A 109 -0.44 -5.28 6.92
CA LEU A 109 -0.38 -4.00 7.65
C LEU A 109 -1.49 -3.82 8.69
N GLN A 110 -2.54 -4.65 8.66
CA GLN A 110 -3.69 -4.53 9.55
C GLN A 110 -4.37 -3.15 9.53
N LEU A 111 -4.38 -2.52 8.36
CA LEU A 111 -4.98 -1.22 8.10
C LEU A 111 -6.42 -1.34 7.57
N PRO A 112 -7.34 -0.46 8.00
CA PRO A 112 -8.70 -0.42 7.50
C PRO A 112 -8.78 -0.12 6.00
N TYR A 113 -9.14 -1.12 5.19
CA TYR A 113 -9.25 -0.98 3.74
C TYR A 113 -10.58 -0.36 3.27
N ASN A 114 -11.67 -0.50 4.04
CA ASN A 114 -12.99 0.10 3.80
C ASN A 114 -13.64 -0.27 2.44
N SER A 115 -13.57 -1.54 2.07
CA SER A 115 -14.42 -2.07 1.00
C SER A 115 -15.91 -1.94 1.38
N LEU A 116 -16.78 -1.68 0.41
CA LEU A 116 -18.23 -1.68 0.62
C LEU A 116 -18.75 -3.07 1.01
N TYR A 117 -18.00 -4.10 0.61
CA TYR A 117 -18.26 -5.49 0.93
C TYR A 117 -17.06 -5.98 1.74
N PRO A 118 -17.17 -6.14 3.08
CA PRO A 118 -16.01 -6.37 3.97
C PRO A 118 -15.08 -7.52 3.55
N GLU A 119 -15.64 -8.53 2.90
CA GLU A 119 -14.92 -9.70 2.43
C GLU A 119 -14.25 -9.52 1.05
N ALA A 120 -14.66 -8.51 0.28
CA ALA A 120 -14.19 -8.30 -1.08
C ALA A 120 -13.10 -7.23 -1.18
N PRO A 121 -12.24 -7.27 -2.22
CA PRO A 121 -11.30 -6.19 -2.49
C PRO A 121 -12.00 -4.92 -3.01
N ILE A 122 -11.30 -3.79 -2.90
CA ILE A 122 -11.66 -2.59 -3.66
C ILE A 122 -11.12 -2.80 -5.06
N ILE A 123 -12.00 -2.70 -6.05
CA ILE A 123 -11.62 -2.94 -7.44
C ILE A 123 -10.72 -1.82 -7.98
N SER A 124 -9.83 -2.14 -8.91
CA SER A 124 -8.84 -1.19 -9.45
C SER A 124 -9.50 0.05 -10.08
N HIS A 125 -10.65 -0.13 -10.72
CA HIS A 125 -11.43 0.96 -11.29
C HIS A 125 -11.86 2.00 -10.23
N THR A 126 -12.20 1.57 -9.01
CA THR A 126 -12.51 2.51 -7.92
C THR A 126 -11.30 3.39 -7.57
N PHE A 127 -10.08 2.85 -7.62
CA PHE A 127 -8.88 3.67 -7.45
C PHE A 127 -8.61 4.58 -8.65
N ALA A 128 -9.00 4.18 -9.87
CA ALA A 128 -8.71 4.94 -11.09
C ALA A 128 -9.74 6.04 -11.39
N ASP A 129 -10.98 5.91 -10.93
CA ASP A 129 -12.08 6.86 -11.14
C ASP A 129 -12.48 7.56 -9.84
N ILE A 130 -12.07 8.84 -9.73
CA ILE A 130 -12.33 9.68 -8.56
C ILE A 130 -13.80 10.07 -8.38
N ASN A 131 -14.59 10.04 -9.45
CA ASN A 131 -15.99 10.47 -9.45
C ASN A 131 -16.95 9.30 -9.31
N SER A 132 -16.43 8.09 -9.19
CA SER A 132 -17.24 6.89 -9.01
C SER A 132 -18.11 6.99 -7.76
N VAL A 133 -19.35 6.53 -7.85
CA VAL A 133 -20.25 6.32 -6.69
C VAL A 133 -19.63 5.44 -5.59
N ASN A 134 -18.62 4.65 -5.97
CA ASN A 134 -17.87 3.76 -5.09
C ASN A 134 -16.67 4.43 -4.42
N ALA A 135 -16.39 5.72 -4.70
CA ALA A 135 -15.26 6.46 -4.12
C ALA A 135 -15.32 6.55 -2.58
N LYS A 136 -16.50 6.37 -1.97
CA LYS A 136 -16.66 6.22 -0.51
C LYS A 136 -15.82 5.08 0.08
N GLN A 137 -15.43 4.09 -0.72
CA GLN A 137 -14.50 3.03 -0.30
C GLN A 137 -13.12 3.59 0.05
N LEU A 138 -12.73 4.70 -0.56
CA LEU A 138 -11.42 5.31 -0.41
C LEU A 138 -11.31 6.31 0.74
N LYS A 139 -12.27 6.34 1.69
CA LYS A 139 -12.31 7.33 2.78
C LYS A 139 -11.02 7.38 3.64
N ASN A 140 -10.35 6.23 3.79
CA ASN A 140 -9.11 6.09 4.54
C ASN A 140 -7.87 6.42 3.71
N PHE A 141 -8.06 6.69 2.42
CA PHE A 141 -7.03 7.11 1.51
C PHE A 141 -7.15 8.61 1.25
N VAL A 142 -6.01 9.25 1.00
CA VAL A 142 -5.93 10.63 0.55
C VAL A 142 -5.30 10.63 -0.83
N ARG A 143 -5.82 11.48 -1.70
CA ARG A 143 -5.29 11.64 -3.05
C ARG A 143 -3.92 12.31 -2.99
N ILE A 144 -2.98 11.79 -3.77
CA ILE A 144 -1.68 12.42 -3.95
C ILE A 144 -1.81 13.41 -5.12
N PRO A 145 -1.44 14.70 -4.92
CA PRO A 145 -1.50 15.69 -5.98
C PRO A 145 -0.64 15.27 -7.18
N LYS A 146 -1.22 15.42 -8.38
CA LYS A 146 -0.47 15.26 -9.62
C LYS A 146 0.36 16.52 -9.86
N THR A 147 1.66 16.35 -10.08
CA THR A 147 2.54 17.42 -10.58
C THR A 147 2.33 17.58 -12.09
N GLN A 148 2.85 18.65 -12.69
CA GLN A 148 2.72 18.91 -14.14
C GLN A 148 3.10 17.70 -15.01
N ASN A 149 4.09 16.91 -14.57
CA ASN A 149 4.67 15.82 -15.37
C ASN A 149 4.49 14.42 -14.76
N GLY A 150 3.65 14.23 -13.74
CA GLY A 150 3.44 12.93 -13.11
C GLY A 150 3.17 13.00 -11.60
N PHE A 151 3.42 11.90 -10.89
CA PHE A 151 3.27 11.81 -9.43
C PHE A 151 4.62 11.70 -8.74
N ARG A 152 4.71 12.23 -7.53
CA ARG A 152 5.83 11.98 -6.60
C ARG A 152 5.30 11.16 -5.41
N PRO A 153 5.11 9.84 -5.58
CA PRO A 153 4.63 8.99 -4.51
C PRO A 153 5.71 8.81 -3.44
N GLN A 154 5.32 8.20 -2.33
CA GLN A 154 6.19 7.60 -1.33
C GLN A 154 5.93 6.09 -1.25
N THR A 155 6.78 5.38 -0.52
CA THR A 155 6.64 3.96 -0.21
C THR A 155 5.25 3.64 0.38
N GLY A 156 4.58 2.65 -0.21
CA GLY A 156 3.24 2.18 0.13
C GLY A 156 2.09 2.96 -0.49
N ASP A 157 2.36 4.00 -1.27
CA ASP A 157 1.33 4.65 -2.08
C ASP A 157 0.82 3.71 -3.18
N ILE A 158 -0.45 3.87 -3.55
CA ILE A 158 -1.07 3.14 -4.66
C ILE A 158 -1.10 4.04 -5.88
N LEU A 159 -0.59 3.57 -7.01
CA LEU A 159 -0.78 4.21 -8.31
C LEU A 159 -1.77 3.37 -9.12
N ALA A 160 -2.81 4.00 -9.64
CA ALA A 160 -3.89 3.32 -10.35
C ALA A 160 -4.08 3.89 -11.76
N PHE A 161 -4.54 3.02 -12.65
CA PHE A 161 -5.04 3.35 -13.98
C PHE A 161 -6.16 2.36 -14.35
N PRO A 162 -6.98 2.62 -15.38
CA PRO A 162 -8.08 1.74 -15.72
C PRO A 162 -7.59 0.30 -15.93
N GLY A 163 -8.13 -0.64 -15.13
CA GLY A 163 -7.78 -2.06 -15.21
C GLY A 163 -6.63 -2.53 -14.32
N HIS A 164 -5.89 -1.64 -13.62
CA HIS A 164 -4.78 -2.07 -12.76
C HIS A 164 -4.44 -1.09 -11.64
N ALA A 165 -3.79 -1.59 -10.60
CA ALA A 165 -3.22 -0.78 -9.54
C ALA A 165 -1.94 -1.41 -9.01
N ILE A 166 -0.95 -0.58 -8.68
CA ILE A 166 0.34 -1.02 -8.16
C ILE A 166 0.61 -0.34 -6.82
N ALA A 167 1.40 -0.99 -5.95
CA ALA A 167 1.88 -0.37 -4.72
C ALA A 167 3.37 0.01 -4.89
N VAL A 168 3.70 1.25 -4.55
CA VAL A 168 5.04 1.81 -4.70
C VAL A 168 5.96 1.24 -3.63
N LEU A 169 7.06 0.61 -4.03
CA LEU A 169 8.04 -0.01 -3.13
C LEU A 169 9.22 0.91 -2.88
N ASP A 170 9.92 1.31 -3.93
CA ASP A 170 10.99 2.30 -3.88
C ASP A 170 10.62 3.46 -4.80
N PRO A 171 10.13 4.59 -4.26
CA PRO A 171 9.68 5.70 -5.08
C PRO A 171 10.82 6.31 -5.88
N GLU A 172 12.03 6.41 -5.33
CA GLU A 172 13.17 7.07 -5.97
C GLU A 172 13.75 6.23 -7.11
N ASN A 173 13.85 4.92 -6.89
CA ASN A 173 14.34 3.96 -7.88
C ASN A 173 13.25 3.44 -8.82
N CYS A 174 12.03 3.97 -8.71
CA CYS A 174 10.91 3.65 -9.58
C CYS A 174 10.48 2.18 -9.51
N ILE A 175 10.52 1.59 -8.32
CA ILE A 175 10.22 0.18 -8.08
C ILE A 175 8.85 0.06 -7.42
N SER A 176 8.03 -0.87 -7.91
CA SER A 176 6.74 -1.23 -7.34
C SER A 176 6.66 -2.73 -7.04
N ILE A 177 5.75 -3.07 -6.13
CA ILE A 177 5.21 -4.42 -6.03
C ILE A 177 3.85 -4.43 -6.71
N GLN A 178 3.64 -5.40 -7.60
CA GLN A 178 2.40 -5.54 -8.36
C GLN A 178 2.07 -7.01 -8.61
N SER A 179 0.81 -7.27 -8.96
CA SER A 179 0.40 -8.56 -9.51
C SER A 179 -0.11 -8.40 -10.94
N SER A 180 -0.69 -9.45 -11.51
CA SER A 180 -1.46 -9.35 -12.75
C SER A 180 -2.55 -8.28 -12.65
N ASN A 181 -2.90 -7.72 -13.81
CA ASN A 181 -4.01 -6.77 -13.96
C ASN A 181 -5.29 -7.33 -13.36
N TRP A 182 -6.24 -6.44 -13.07
CA TRP A 182 -7.58 -6.86 -12.70
C TRP A 182 -8.23 -7.59 -13.89
N VAL A 183 -8.80 -8.76 -13.60
CA VAL A 183 -9.29 -9.71 -14.63
C VAL A 183 -10.79 -9.94 -14.56
N CYS A 184 -11.50 -9.25 -13.67
CA CYS A 184 -12.89 -9.54 -13.48
C CYS A 184 -13.72 -8.83 -14.55
N LYS A 185 -14.47 -9.59 -15.35
CA LYS A 185 -15.36 -9.04 -16.36
C LYS A 185 -16.65 -8.53 -15.74
N ASN A 186 -17.19 -9.29 -14.78
CA ASN A 186 -18.45 -8.95 -14.13
C ASN A 186 -18.37 -9.09 -12.60
N ILE A 187 -18.94 -8.10 -11.89
CA ILE A 187 -18.91 -8.02 -10.43
C ILE A 187 -20.33 -8.02 -9.89
N GLU A 188 -20.57 -8.85 -8.89
CA GLU A 188 -21.79 -8.81 -8.06
C GLU A 188 -21.39 -8.76 -6.59
N ASN A 189 -21.95 -7.81 -5.85
CA ASN A 189 -21.67 -7.64 -4.42
C ASN A 189 -20.16 -7.57 -4.09
N GLY A 190 -19.40 -6.88 -4.94
CA GLY A 190 -17.94 -6.74 -4.82
C GLY A 190 -17.15 -7.99 -5.19
N ARG A 191 -17.80 -9.11 -5.47
CA ARG A 191 -17.15 -10.38 -5.82
C ARG A 191 -17.09 -10.56 -7.31
N CYS A 192 -16.03 -11.21 -7.77
CA CYS A 192 -15.90 -11.55 -9.17
C CYS A 192 -16.81 -12.72 -9.53
N VAL A 193 -17.71 -12.53 -10.49
CA VAL A 193 -18.62 -13.59 -10.95
C VAL A 193 -18.18 -14.21 -12.26
N GLU A 194 -17.43 -13.45 -13.07
CA GLU A 194 -16.82 -13.91 -14.31
C GLU A 194 -15.40 -13.34 -14.42
N SER A 195 -14.39 -14.21 -14.52
CA SER A 195 -12.99 -13.82 -14.70
C SER A 195 -12.51 -14.06 -16.13
N GLU A 196 -11.60 -13.21 -16.60
CA GLU A 196 -10.75 -13.51 -17.76
C GLU A 196 -9.83 -14.69 -17.45
N LYS A 197 -9.64 -15.57 -18.44
CA LYS A 197 -8.69 -16.67 -18.37
C LYS A 197 -7.30 -16.16 -18.76
N GLY A 198 -6.29 -16.54 -17.99
CA GLY A 198 -4.90 -16.16 -18.25
C GLY A 198 -3.92 -17.29 -17.92
N LEU A 199 -2.74 -17.25 -18.54
CA LEU A 199 -1.71 -18.28 -18.34
C LEU A 199 -0.88 -18.04 -17.06
N TYR A 200 -0.78 -16.79 -16.59
CA TYR A 200 0.08 -16.44 -15.45
C TYR A 200 -0.55 -15.33 -14.62
N ALA A 201 -0.70 -15.58 -13.32
CA ALA A 201 -0.64 -14.52 -12.33
C ALA A 201 0.54 -14.73 -11.41
N GLY A 202 0.98 -13.67 -10.78
CA GLY A 202 2.14 -13.72 -9.91
C GLY A 202 2.40 -12.33 -9.38
N VAL A 203 2.87 -12.28 -8.14
CA VAL A 203 3.40 -11.05 -7.59
C VAL A 203 4.81 -10.86 -8.12
N ALA A 204 5.08 -9.68 -8.65
CA ALA A 204 6.37 -9.29 -9.16
C ALA A 204 6.83 -7.99 -8.50
N ILE A 205 8.13 -7.92 -8.24
CA ILE A 205 8.81 -6.65 -8.06
C ILE A 205 9.19 -6.15 -9.44
N TYR A 206 8.87 -4.90 -9.70
CA TYR A 206 8.94 -4.34 -11.03
C TYR A 206 9.54 -2.95 -11.00
N LYS A 207 10.57 -2.74 -11.81
CA LYS A 207 11.24 -1.46 -12.00
C LYS A 207 10.82 -0.85 -13.33
N LEU A 208 10.34 0.38 -13.31
CA LEU A 208 10.10 1.16 -14.52
C LEU A 208 11.45 1.51 -15.16
N ALA A 209 11.85 0.78 -16.19
CA ALA A 209 13.20 0.84 -16.76
C ALA A 209 13.51 2.13 -17.54
N SER A 210 12.48 2.83 -18.05
CA SER A 210 12.67 4.00 -18.92
C SER A 210 12.45 5.34 -18.20
N LYS A 211 13.32 6.32 -18.50
CA LYS A 211 13.17 7.74 -18.10
C LYS A 211 11.85 8.37 -18.56
N ARG A 212 11.23 7.77 -19.59
CA ARG A 212 9.89 8.15 -20.03
C ARG A 212 8.83 7.85 -18.98
N PHE A 213 8.96 6.76 -18.24
CA PHE A 213 7.95 6.26 -17.32
C PHE A 213 8.25 6.66 -15.88
N CYS A 214 9.52 6.74 -15.51
CA CYS A 214 9.92 7.30 -14.24
C CYS A 214 11.33 7.89 -14.28
N THR A 215 11.55 9.01 -13.58
CA THR A 215 12.89 9.61 -13.43
C THR A 215 12.99 10.34 -12.11
N ASN A 216 13.99 10.02 -11.29
CA ASN A 216 14.28 10.69 -10.00
C ASN A 216 13.01 10.79 -9.11
N GLY A 217 12.30 9.66 -8.99
CA GLY A 217 11.05 9.53 -8.26
C GLY A 217 9.85 10.30 -8.78
N LEU A 218 9.91 10.79 -10.02
CA LEU A 218 8.75 11.31 -10.75
C LEU A 218 8.15 10.22 -11.64
N TRP A 219 6.99 9.69 -11.25
CA TRP A 219 6.27 8.59 -11.90
C TRP A 219 5.27 9.12 -12.92
N LYS A 220 5.45 8.78 -14.20
CA LYS A 220 4.71 9.36 -15.34
C LYS A 220 3.74 8.36 -16.00
N GLY A 221 4.05 7.06 -15.96
CA GLY A 221 3.23 5.98 -16.53
C GLY A 221 3.90 4.61 -16.36
N MET A 222 3.34 3.57 -17.01
CA MET A 222 3.95 2.24 -17.11
C MET A 222 4.54 1.98 -18.51
N ASP A 223 5.13 0.81 -18.75
CA ASP A 223 5.88 0.47 -19.98
C ASP A 223 5.16 0.70 -21.32
N ALA A 224 3.83 0.83 -21.35
CA ALA A 224 3.08 1.19 -22.55
C ALA A 224 2.67 2.66 -22.54
N GLU A 225 2.85 3.36 -23.66
CA GLU A 225 2.56 4.81 -23.78
C GLU A 225 1.13 5.20 -23.36
N ARG A 226 0.18 4.29 -23.60
CA ARG A 226 -1.24 4.44 -23.27
C ARG A 226 -1.54 4.23 -21.77
N ASN A 227 -0.66 3.56 -21.03
CA ASN A 227 -0.87 3.21 -19.62
C ASN A 227 -0.31 4.31 -18.70
N LYS A 228 -0.91 5.51 -18.78
CA LYS A 228 -0.59 6.62 -17.87
C LYS A 228 -1.29 6.41 -16.52
N PHE A 229 -0.60 6.68 -15.42
CA PHE A 229 -1.24 6.70 -14.10
C PHE A 229 -2.30 7.80 -14.06
N THR A 230 -3.53 7.45 -13.68
CA THR A 230 -4.64 8.39 -13.61
C THR A 230 -4.71 9.02 -12.22
N VAL A 231 -4.56 8.19 -11.18
CA VAL A 231 -4.73 8.62 -9.79
C VAL A 231 -3.69 7.93 -8.91
N ALA A 232 -3.31 8.64 -7.87
CA ALA A 232 -2.40 8.16 -6.85
C ALA A 232 -3.05 8.34 -5.47
N TRP A 233 -2.96 7.33 -4.62
CA TRP A 233 -3.61 7.27 -3.31
C TRP A 233 -2.61 6.91 -2.22
N ARG A 234 -2.81 7.51 -1.05
CA ARG A 234 -2.03 7.22 0.15
C ARG A 234 -2.97 6.86 1.29
N HIS A 235 -2.75 5.73 1.94
CA HIS A 235 -3.50 5.45 3.17
C HIS A 235 -3.09 6.43 4.28
N ARG A 236 -4.06 7.01 5.00
CA ARG A 236 -3.82 8.08 5.99
C ARG A 236 -2.79 7.71 7.06
N ALA A 237 -2.71 6.43 7.43
CA ALA A 237 -1.71 5.91 8.36
C ALA A 237 -0.26 6.19 7.92
N PHE A 238 0.04 6.16 6.62
CA PHE A 238 1.38 6.39 6.08
C PHE A 238 1.86 7.86 6.22
N ASN A 239 0.97 8.78 6.57
CA ASN A 239 1.31 10.18 6.82
C ASN A 239 1.48 10.51 8.30
N THR A 240 1.38 9.53 9.20
CA THR A 240 1.37 9.73 10.65
C THR A 240 2.51 8.96 11.29
N TRP A 241 3.45 9.64 11.94
CA TRP A 241 4.50 9.00 12.75
C TRP A 241 5.15 9.99 13.71
N ILE A 242 5.85 9.46 14.72
CA ILE A 242 6.76 10.22 15.59
C ILE A 242 8.19 9.98 15.12
N GLU A 243 8.87 11.06 14.79
CA GLU A 243 10.28 11.10 14.40
C GLU A 243 11.18 11.20 15.64
N LYS A 244 10.86 12.12 16.57
CA LYS A 244 11.60 12.31 17.80
C LYS A 244 10.66 12.41 18.99
N MET A 245 11.02 11.75 20.07
CA MET A 245 10.38 11.85 21.37
C MET A 245 11.45 11.74 22.48
N PRO A 246 11.19 12.26 23.69
CA PRO A 246 12.12 12.05 24.80
C PRO A 246 12.23 10.56 25.14
N GLN A 247 13.41 10.16 25.60
CA GLN A 247 13.65 8.77 26.02
C GLN A 247 12.87 8.43 27.29
N SER A 248 12.77 9.36 28.23
CA SER A 248 11.97 9.22 29.44
C SER A 248 11.08 10.44 29.71
N ALA A 249 10.01 10.22 30.48
CA ALA A 249 9.11 11.26 30.93
C ALA A 249 8.43 10.90 32.24
N TYR A 250 8.06 11.92 33.01
CA TYR A 250 7.25 11.75 34.22
C TYR A 250 5.76 11.83 33.93
N ARG A 251 4.98 11.08 34.69
CA ARG A 251 3.51 11.22 34.75
C ARG A 251 3.09 12.66 35.04
N LYS A 252 2.00 13.10 34.42
CA LYS A 252 1.44 14.47 34.49
C LYS A 252 2.38 15.57 33.98
N LYS A 253 3.50 15.25 33.33
CA LYS A 253 4.37 16.26 32.70
C LYS A 253 4.04 16.39 31.22
N ARG A 254 4.21 17.60 30.71
CA ARG A 254 4.14 17.92 29.29
C ARG A 254 5.44 17.50 28.63
N ILE A 255 5.34 16.74 27.53
CA ILE A 255 6.48 16.36 26.69
C ILE A 255 6.32 16.94 25.29
N THR A 256 7.42 16.94 24.54
CA THR A 256 7.46 17.39 23.15
C THR A 256 7.67 16.20 22.23
N LEU A 257 6.86 16.11 21.18
CA LEU A 257 6.97 15.11 20.13
C LEU A 257 7.20 15.84 18.80
N ASN A 258 8.11 15.32 17.99
CA ASN A 258 8.30 15.76 16.61
C ASN A 258 7.91 14.63 15.67
N GLY A 259 7.19 14.93 14.59
CA GLY A 259 6.73 13.93 13.64
C GLY A 259 5.85 14.51 12.56
N LYS A 260 5.14 13.66 11.81
CA LYS A 260 4.20 14.09 10.76
C LYS A 260 2.77 13.79 11.17
N ASN A 261 1.85 14.70 10.81
CA ASN A 261 0.42 14.59 11.10
C ASN A 261 0.10 14.29 12.58
N LEU A 262 0.82 14.93 13.49
CA LEU A 262 0.62 14.81 14.94
C LEU A 262 -0.33 15.87 15.50
N ALA A 263 -0.42 17.05 14.87
CA ALA A 263 -1.15 18.20 15.38
C ALA A 263 -2.65 17.90 15.59
N GLY A 264 -3.12 18.11 16.82
CA GLY A 264 -4.52 17.89 17.19
C GLY A 264 -4.95 16.43 17.21
N LYS A 265 -4.04 15.48 16.99
CA LYS A 265 -4.28 14.03 17.08
C LYS A 265 -4.28 13.55 18.52
N TYR A 266 -4.81 12.35 18.71
CA TYR A 266 -4.87 11.67 19.99
C TYR A 266 -3.73 10.67 20.13
N ILE A 267 -3.06 10.68 21.29
CA ILE A 267 -1.98 9.77 21.65
C ILE A 267 -2.47 8.84 22.75
N TYR A 268 -2.38 7.54 22.53
CA TYR A 268 -2.58 6.53 23.54
C TYR A 268 -1.24 6.19 24.18
N PHE A 269 -1.15 6.39 25.49
CA PHE A 269 -0.05 5.91 26.31
C PHE A 269 -0.37 4.49 26.78
N ASN A 270 0.65 3.65 26.84
CA ASN A 270 0.50 2.32 27.43
C ASN A 270 -0.04 2.44 28.88
N GLY A 271 -0.96 1.57 29.28
CA GLY A 271 -1.61 1.59 30.59
C GLY A 271 -2.67 2.70 30.82
N SER A 272 -2.84 3.65 29.89
CA SER A 272 -3.89 4.69 29.96
C SER A 272 -5.10 4.30 29.14
N THR A 273 -6.29 4.34 29.72
CA THR A 273 -7.55 4.06 29.01
C THR A 273 -8.05 5.25 28.19
N VAL A 274 -7.62 6.47 28.56
CA VAL A 274 -8.02 7.71 27.89
C VAL A 274 -6.86 8.21 27.04
N PRO A 275 -7.07 8.48 25.73
CA PRO A 275 -6.05 9.10 24.90
C PRO A 275 -5.93 10.61 25.18
N VAL A 276 -4.75 11.16 24.97
CA VAL A 276 -4.47 12.58 25.19
C VAL A 276 -4.30 13.29 23.86
N ARG A 277 -5.00 14.42 23.70
CA ARG A 277 -4.90 15.24 22.49
C ARG A 277 -3.61 16.06 22.48
N THR A 278 -2.93 16.11 21.35
CA THR A 278 -1.73 16.93 21.17
C THR A 278 -2.10 18.39 20.89
N THR A 279 -1.17 19.29 21.23
CA THR A 279 -1.27 20.71 20.89
C THR A 279 -0.11 21.10 19.99
N LEU A 280 -0.41 21.74 18.85
CA LEU A 280 0.63 22.21 17.92
C LEU A 280 1.49 23.28 18.59
N GLN A 281 2.82 23.14 18.49
CA GLN A 281 3.79 24.15 18.87
C GLN A 281 4.32 24.87 17.62
N SER A 282 4.81 24.10 16.65
CA SER A 282 5.37 24.64 15.40
C SER A 282 5.21 23.66 14.25
N ASN A 283 5.17 24.17 13.03
CA ASN A 283 5.02 23.38 11.80
C ASN A 283 6.01 23.87 10.73
N ASN A 284 6.86 22.96 10.24
CA ASN A 284 7.69 23.21 9.07
C ASN A 284 6.87 22.94 7.81
N LYS A 285 6.42 24.01 7.14
CA LYS A 285 5.59 23.91 5.92
C LYS A 285 6.28 23.19 4.76
N LYS A 286 7.62 23.21 4.66
CA LYS A 286 8.36 22.57 3.56
C LYS A 286 8.35 21.05 3.70
N THR A 287 8.54 20.54 4.91
CA THR A 287 8.65 19.09 5.17
C THR A 287 7.34 18.48 5.68
N GLY A 288 6.40 19.31 6.14
CA GLY A 288 5.19 18.89 6.84
C GLY A 288 5.45 18.37 8.26
N MET A 289 6.66 18.55 8.79
CA MET A 289 7.04 18.13 10.13
C MET A 289 6.46 19.06 11.18
N GLN A 290 5.89 18.47 12.21
CA GLN A 290 5.18 19.14 13.29
C GLN A 290 5.87 18.85 14.62
N THR A 291 6.05 19.89 15.40
CA THR A 291 6.38 19.82 16.82
C THR A 291 5.10 20.02 17.59
N VAL A 292 4.77 19.06 18.45
CA VAL A 292 3.56 19.11 19.27
C VAL A 292 3.89 18.83 20.72
N HIS A 293 3.01 19.27 21.59
CA HIS A 293 3.06 18.90 22.98
C HIS A 293 1.95 17.92 23.34
N VAL A 294 2.22 17.07 24.32
CA VAL A 294 1.23 16.18 24.92
C VAL A 294 1.54 16.00 26.40
N THR A 295 0.51 15.90 27.23
CA THR A 295 0.66 15.63 28.67
C THR A 295 0.62 14.13 28.92
N VAL A 296 1.63 13.60 29.60
CA VAL A 296 1.67 12.19 29.99
C VAL A 296 0.57 11.91 31.03
N PRO A 297 -0.33 10.92 30.82
CA PRO A 297 -1.35 10.54 31.78
C PRO A 297 -0.80 10.13 33.15
N LYS A 298 -1.65 10.15 34.17
CA LYS A 298 -1.28 9.77 35.56
C LYS A 298 -0.99 8.27 35.71
N ASP A 299 -1.60 7.47 34.86
CA ASP A 299 -1.66 6.02 34.79
C ASP A 299 -0.76 5.44 33.69
N ALA A 300 -0.10 6.31 32.91
CA ALA A 300 0.82 5.89 31.87
C ALA A 300 1.93 4.96 32.40
N GLN A 301 2.27 3.99 31.55
CA GLN A 301 3.33 3.00 31.73
C GLN A 301 4.32 3.09 30.57
N THR A 302 5.52 2.54 30.79
CA THR A 302 6.54 2.39 29.75
C THR A 302 5.98 1.58 28.58
N GLY A 303 6.26 2.02 27.36
CA GLY A 303 5.82 1.35 26.14
C GLY A 303 5.87 2.25 24.91
N LYS A 304 5.43 1.70 23.77
CA LYS A 304 5.22 2.48 22.55
C LYS A 304 4.00 3.39 22.70
N LEU A 305 4.03 4.51 22.00
CA LEU A 305 2.89 5.41 21.86
C LEU A 305 2.08 4.99 20.65
N LYS A 306 0.75 4.99 20.76
CA LYS A 306 -0.13 4.80 19.59
C LYS A 306 -0.75 6.13 19.19
N ILE A 307 -0.63 6.48 17.91
CA ILE A 307 -1.08 7.77 17.38
C ILE A 307 -2.33 7.54 16.55
N PHE A 308 -3.45 8.14 16.92
CA PHE A 308 -4.68 8.10 16.13
C PHE A 308 -4.51 8.87 14.83
N TRP A 309 -4.58 8.17 13.68
CA TRP A 309 -4.44 8.80 12.36
C TRP A 309 -5.79 9.25 11.77
N GLY A 310 -6.90 8.72 12.26
CA GLY A 310 -8.26 9.00 11.79
C GLY A 310 -8.75 10.44 12.03
N THR A 311 -10.03 10.65 11.75
CA THR A 311 -10.75 11.92 11.97
C THR A 311 -11.97 11.68 12.84
N GLY A 312 -12.30 12.63 13.72
CA GLY A 312 -13.45 12.49 14.63
C GLY A 312 -13.08 11.78 15.93
N ARG A 313 -13.95 10.89 16.40
CA ARG A 313 -13.80 10.21 17.69
C ARG A 313 -12.58 9.25 17.64
N PRO A 314 -11.67 9.30 18.64
CA PRO A 314 -10.48 8.48 18.62
C PRO A 314 -10.83 7.00 18.81
N ASN A 315 -10.25 6.14 17.98
CA ASN A 315 -10.38 4.68 18.03
C ASN A 315 -8.98 4.04 18.01
N ILE A 316 -8.75 3.05 18.88
CA ILE A 316 -7.48 2.34 18.98
C ILE A 316 -7.13 1.56 17.70
N CYS A 317 -8.12 1.08 16.96
CA CYS A 317 -7.94 0.36 15.69
C CYS A 317 -7.47 1.28 14.54
N GLU A 318 -7.57 2.60 14.72
CA GLU A 318 -7.10 3.60 13.77
C GLU A 318 -5.84 4.29 14.29
N THR A 319 -4.92 3.49 14.82
CA THR A 319 -3.65 3.98 15.33
C THR A 319 -2.45 3.43 14.57
N VAL A 320 -1.33 4.13 14.69
CA VAL A 320 0.00 3.67 14.29
C VAL A 320 0.92 3.75 15.50
N GLU A 321 1.80 2.77 15.66
CA GLU A 321 2.74 2.73 16.78
C GLU A 321 4.00 3.55 16.50
N SER A 322 4.55 4.15 17.56
CA SER A 322 5.90 4.73 17.53
C SER A 322 6.96 3.65 17.38
N THR A 323 8.03 3.96 16.65
CA THR A 323 9.16 3.05 16.44
C THR A 323 9.86 2.68 17.74
N ARG A 324 9.98 3.63 18.68
CA ARG A 324 10.63 3.44 19.97
C ARG A 324 9.61 3.48 21.10
N SER A 325 9.98 2.94 22.26
CA SER A 325 9.23 3.09 23.50
C SER A 325 9.69 4.31 24.29
N ILE A 326 8.78 4.92 25.04
CA ILE A 326 9.10 5.96 26.03
C ILE A 326 9.11 5.33 27.43
N ILE A 327 10.11 5.67 28.23
CA ILE A 327 10.20 5.25 29.63
C ILE A 327 9.35 6.17 30.49
N ILE A 328 8.37 5.64 31.22
CA ILE A 328 7.54 6.44 32.12
C ILE A 328 8.03 6.28 33.55
N GLU A 329 8.69 7.32 34.06
CA GLU A 329 9.24 7.35 35.40
C GLU A 329 8.15 7.69 36.43
N ARG A 330 8.17 6.98 37.56
CA ARG A 330 7.41 7.37 38.75
C ARG A 330 8.17 8.54 39.39
N ARG A 331 7.50 9.66 39.65
CA ARG A 331 8.10 10.77 40.41
C ARG A 331 8.68 10.20 41.71
N GLY A 332 9.97 10.42 41.96
CA GLY A 332 10.63 10.07 43.23
C GLY A 332 11.69 8.96 43.17
N MET A 333 11.99 8.36 42.01
CA MET A 333 13.13 7.42 41.88
C MET A 333 14.15 7.94 40.88
N THR A 334 15.01 8.86 41.33
CA THR A 334 16.31 9.10 40.70
C THR A 334 17.15 7.84 40.93
N PHE A 335 17.41 7.07 39.86
CA PHE A 335 18.53 6.12 39.90
C PHE A 335 19.80 6.93 40.04
N LYS A 336 20.33 7.03 41.27
CA LYS A 336 21.74 7.41 41.46
C LYS A 336 22.55 6.42 40.64
N LYS A 337 23.26 6.92 39.62
CA LYS A 337 24.38 6.19 39.01
C LYS A 337 25.31 5.80 40.15
N VAL A 338 25.34 4.51 40.49
CA VAL A 338 26.42 3.96 41.29
C VAL A 338 27.63 3.98 40.38
N SER A 339 28.48 4.99 40.57
CA SER A 339 29.84 4.97 40.05
C SER A 339 30.58 3.89 40.82
N LEU A 340 30.76 2.72 40.22
CA LEU A 340 31.79 1.79 40.68
C LEU A 340 33.14 2.48 40.41
N LYS A 341 33.88 2.75 41.49
CA LYS A 341 35.30 3.04 41.43
C LYS A 341 36.06 1.74 41.23
#